data_AF-A0A7C3R889-F1
#
_entry.id   AF-A0A7C3R889-F1
#
_cell.length_a   1.000
_cell.length_b   1.000
_cell.length_c   1.000
_cell.angle_alpha   90.00
_cell.angle_beta   90.00
_cell.angle_gamma   90.00
#
_symmetry.space_group_name_H-M   'P 1'
#
loop_
_entity.id
_entity.type
_entity.pdbx_description
1 polymer ?
#
loop_
_entity_poly.entity_id
_entity_poly.type
_entity_poly.pdbx_seq_one_letter_code
_entity_poly.pdbx_strand_id
1 'polypeptide(L)'
;MKNQLFLTKQLFFKLFNKLNENKISLLKSLSLSIGILVIANYYFVSIDEGSDTVSIYASFFSMFILIVVYPILAINIHRTLLLGSNSIPFIGIYTLSKREIKYLFYLIGLYVFILFISVLPMLIGVFFVSNEEEVESLEYKLFAFIFSFILYYLLARFSLIFPSIAIDKAISFNESWEYTKKYQILVIIGLVLFPLFIDQLLETISHNLIYSFVYFIESIFIIGILSLIYEYIISNTVNFEDRELEEIKIIEYEKMFKVKIDNRYEISFELLKDEINNQYTSLSYTKNVVDNDNTWMIKKSDDGNSYVSVNKDKHYFYIEIFNTVKPNLDFLNNFNLNPDI
;
A
#
# COMPACT_ATOMS: atom_id res chain seq x y z
N MET A 1 13.11 7.87 -21.43
CA MET A 1 13.67 8.44 -20.17
C MET A 1 12.96 9.72 -19.71
N LYS A 2 12.86 10.80 -20.53
CA LYS A 2 12.21 12.07 -20.12
C LYS A 2 10.80 11.91 -19.54
N ASN A 3 9.95 11.08 -20.16
CA ASN A 3 8.58 10.84 -19.67
C ASN A 3 8.54 10.14 -18.30
N GLN A 4 9.50 9.24 -18.02
CA GLN A 4 9.56 8.52 -16.74
C GLN A 4 10.02 9.44 -15.61
N LEU A 5 11.00 10.33 -15.87
CA LEU A 5 11.42 11.32 -14.87
C LEU A 5 10.30 12.31 -14.53
N PHE A 6 9.55 12.75 -15.55
CA PHE A 6 8.37 13.59 -15.36
C PHE A 6 7.30 12.88 -14.53
N LEU A 7 7.04 11.60 -14.82
CA LEU A 7 6.11 10.77 -14.07
C LEU A 7 6.56 10.60 -12.61
N THR A 8 7.84 10.29 -12.37
CA THR A 8 8.39 10.19 -11.02
C THR A 8 8.12 11.48 -10.25
N LYS A 9 8.45 12.64 -10.82
CA LYS A 9 8.17 13.95 -10.22
C LYS A 9 6.68 14.10 -9.85
N GLN A 10 5.77 13.74 -10.76
CA GLN A 10 4.34 13.77 -10.47
C GLN A 10 3.93 12.85 -9.32
N LEU A 11 4.49 11.64 -9.22
CA LEU A 11 4.23 10.74 -8.10
C LEU A 11 4.74 11.30 -6.78
N PHE A 12 5.90 11.96 -6.74
CA PHE A 12 6.39 12.63 -5.54
C PHE A 12 5.46 13.76 -5.08
N PHE A 13 4.98 14.61 -6.00
CA PHE A 13 3.98 15.63 -5.66
C PHE A 13 2.66 15.01 -5.18
N LYS A 14 2.19 13.95 -5.87
CA LYS A 14 1.00 13.20 -5.45
C LYS A 14 1.18 12.60 -4.07
N LEU A 15 2.37 12.09 -3.72
CA LEU A 15 2.67 11.57 -2.40
C LEU A 15 2.57 12.65 -1.34
N PHE A 16 3.23 13.77 -1.56
CA PHE A 16 3.19 14.88 -0.60
C PHE A 16 1.76 15.35 -0.34
N ASN A 17 0.95 15.47 -1.38
CA ASN A 17 -0.46 15.83 -1.26
C ASN A 17 -1.24 14.77 -0.47
N LYS A 18 -1.13 13.47 -0.82
CA LYS A 18 -1.82 12.40 -0.08
C LYS A 18 -1.39 12.31 1.38
N LEU A 19 -0.10 12.48 1.68
CA LEU A 19 0.42 12.51 3.04
C LEU A 19 -0.16 13.69 3.82
N ASN A 20 -0.23 14.88 3.21
CA ASN A 20 -0.79 16.07 3.84
C ASN A 20 -2.31 15.94 4.07
N GLU A 21 -3.05 15.41 3.08
CA GLU A 21 -4.49 15.12 3.18
C GLU A 21 -4.78 14.15 4.33
N ASN A 22 -3.95 13.12 4.50
CA ASN A 22 -4.14 12.09 5.52
C ASN A 22 -3.30 12.31 6.79
N LYS A 23 -2.65 13.47 6.97
CA LYS A 23 -1.64 13.67 8.02
C LYS A 23 -2.11 13.34 9.42
N ILE A 24 -3.35 13.71 9.76
CA ILE A 24 -3.91 13.50 11.10
C ILE A 24 -4.14 12.00 11.34
N SER A 25 -4.67 11.30 10.34
CA SER A 25 -4.93 9.86 10.41
C SER A 25 -3.61 9.08 10.49
N LEU A 26 -2.63 9.42 9.64
CA LEU A 26 -1.30 8.83 9.64
C LEU A 26 -0.56 9.09 10.96
N LEU A 27 -0.53 10.34 11.46
CA LEU A 27 0.13 10.65 12.73
C LEU A 27 -0.47 9.86 13.88
N LYS A 28 -1.80 9.78 13.97
CA LYS A 28 -2.47 9.01 15.02
C LYS A 28 -2.13 7.52 14.94
N SER A 29 -2.30 6.92 13.77
CA SER A 29 -2.10 5.48 13.57
C SER A 29 -0.64 5.06 13.69
N LEU A 30 0.30 5.89 13.20
CA LEU A 30 1.72 5.56 13.15
C LEU A 30 2.50 5.98 14.41
N SER A 31 1.98 6.90 15.22
CA SER A 31 2.71 7.45 16.39
C SER A 31 3.30 6.36 17.30
N LEU A 32 2.49 5.36 17.65
CA LEU A 32 2.92 4.25 18.49
C LEU A 32 4.00 3.40 17.81
N SER A 33 3.78 3.01 16.55
CA SER A 33 4.75 2.21 15.80
C SER A 33 6.07 2.96 15.61
N ILE A 34 6.03 4.24 15.25
CA ILE A 34 7.22 5.09 15.12
C ILE A 34 7.96 5.19 16.46
N GLY A 35 7.25 5.44 17.57
CA GLY A 35 7.87 5.53 18.89
C GLY A 35 8.61 4.25 19.28
N ILE A 36 7.96 3.08 19.10
CA ILE A 36 8.58 1.77 19.37
C ILE A 36 9.79 1.54 18.46
N LEU A 37 9.65 1.84 17.17
CA LEU A 37 10.70 1.63 16.17
C LEU A 37 11.90 2.55 16.37
N VAL A 38 11.69 3.83 16.74
CA VAL A 38 12.77 4.77 17.08
C VAL A 38 13.57 4.27 18.28
N ILE A 39 12.88 3.84 19.34
CA ILE A 39 13.54 3.32 20.54
C ILE A 39 14.31 2.03 20.20
N ALA A 40 13.68 1.10 19.50
CA ALA A 40 14.32 -0.16 19.11
C ALA A 40 15.53 0.07 18.19
N ASN A 41 15.43 0.97 17.21
CA ASN A 41 16.55 1.29 16.33
C ASN A 41 17.69 1.99 17.08
N TYR A 42 17.39 2.91 17.98
CA TYR A 42 18.41 3.57 18.80
C TYR A 42 19.21 2.56 19.64
N TYR A 43 18.51 1.63 20.31
CA TYR A 43 19.18 0.56 21.04
C TYR A 43 19.94 -0.37 20.10
N PHE A 44 19.35 -0.78 18.98
CA PHE A 44 20.04 -1.63 18.01
C PHE A 44 21.37 -1.03 17.53
N VAL A 45 21.38 0.26 17.18
CA VAL A 45 22.58 0.97 16.70
C VAL A 45 23.59 1.22 17.82
N SER A 46 23.15 1.65 19.01
CA SER A 46 24.06 1.96 20.13
C SER A 46 24.73 0.74 20.74
N ILE A 47 24.12 -0.44 20.62
CA ILE A 47 24.60 -1.68 21.23
C ILE A 47 25.68 -2.37 20.36
N ASP A 48 25.69 -2.13 19.04
CA ASP A 48 26.67 -2.68 18.11
C ASP A 48 28.11 -2.20 18.41
N GLU A 49 28.26 -1.11 19.18
CA GLU A 49 29.56 -0.59 19.61
C GLU A 49 30.14 -1.30 20.87
N GLY A 50 29.39 -2.20 21.53
CA GLY A 50 29.79 -2.86 22.78
C GLY A 50 29.85 -4.40 22.69
N SER A 51 30.97 -5.01 23.11
CA SER A 51 31.22 -6.47 22.99
C SER A 51 30.66 -7.35 24.12
N ASP A 52 29.84 -6.81 25.03
CA ASP A 52 29.36 -7.57 26.20
C ASP A 52 28.17 -8.47 25.86
N THR A 53 28.07 -9.67 26.46
CA THR A 53 26.96 -10.61 26.17
C THR A 53 25.55 -10.03 26.37
N VAL A 54 25.38 -9.07 27.29
CA VAL A 54 24.13 -8.34 27.52
C VAL A 54 23.76 -7.49 26.30
N SER A 55 24.75 -6.97 25.58
CA SER A 55 24.60 -6.20 24.35
C SER A 55 23.93 -7.07 23.27
N ILE A 56 24.46 -8.28 23.05
CA ILE A 56 23.97 -9.21 22.04
C ILE A 56 22.46 -9.53 22.20
N TYR A 57 22.02 -9.88 23.41
CA TYR A 57 20.60 -10.19 23.65
C TYR A 57 19.69 -8.99 23.41
N ALA A 58 20.15 -7.79 23.78
CA ALA A 58 19.40 -6.56 23.56
C ALA A 58 19.34 -6.16 22.07
N SER A 59 20.38 -6.44 21.28
CA SER A 59 20.35 -6.29 19.81
C SER A 59 19.35 -7.25 19.16
N PHE A 60 19.36 -8.54 19.55
CA PHE A 60 18.38 -9.50 19.05
C PHE A 60 16.94 -9.12 19.39
N PHE A 61 16.71 -8.64 20.62
CA PHE A 61 15.39 -8.18 21.03
C PHE A 61 14.95 -6.95 20.23
N SER A 62 15.84 -5.99 20.02
CA SER A 62 15.58 -4.81 19.18
C SER A 62 15.27 -5.20 17.73
N MET A 63 16.05 -6.13 17.16
CA MET A 63 15.81 -6.67 15.82
C MET A 63 14.44 -7.36 15.71
N PHE A 64 14.06 -8.15 16.70
CA PHE A 64 12.74 -8.78 16.76
C PHE A 64 11.62 -7.75 16.76
N ILE A 65 11.75 -6.68 17.56
CA ILE A 65 10.78 -5.57 17.56
C ILE A 65 10.70 -4.91 16.18
N LEU A 66 11.83 -4.60 15.55
CA LEU A 66 11.87 -4.01 14.21
C LEU A 66 11.14 -4.89 13.19
N ILE A 67 11.41 -6.20 13.18
CA ILE A 67 10.80 -7.16 12.26
C ILE A 67 9.28 -7.25 12.44
N VAL A 68 8.78 -7.15 13.67
CA VAL A 68 7.33 -7.28 13.94
C VAL A 68 6.59 -5.97 13.71
N VAL A 69 7.15 -4.85 14.14
CA VAL A 69 6.46 -3.55 14.12
C VAL A 69 6.55 -2.85 12.77
N TYR A 70 7.63 -3.07 12.01
CA TYR A 70 7.81 -2.43 10.70
C TYR A 70 6.74 -2.84 9.67
N PRO A 71 6.36 -4.13 9.51
CA PRO A 71 5.23 -4.53 8.66
C PRO A 71 3.92 -3.82 9.01
N ILE A 72 3.64 -3.63 10.30
CA ILE A 72 2.42 -2.95 10.76
C ILE A 72 2.44 -1.49 10.30
N LEU A 73 3.57 -0.80 10.47
CA LEU A 73 3.77 0.56 9.97
C LEU A 73 3.59 0.62 8.44
N ALA A 74 4.21 -0.30 7.70
CA ALA A 74 4.13 -0.31 6.25
C ALA A 74 2.72 -0.59 5.72
N ILE A 75 2.00 -1.55 6.30
CA ILE A 75 0.61 -1.85 5.96
C ILE A 75 -0.28 -0.63 6.21
N ASN A 76 -0.15 0.04 7.35
CA ASN A 76 -0.97 1.21 7.68
C ASN A 76 -0.74 2.35 6.68
N ILE A 77 0.51 2.59 6.25
CA ILE A 77 0.83 3.59 5.23
C ILE A 77 0.21 3.19 3.88
N HIS A 78 0.45 1.97 3.40
CA HIS A 78 -0.09 1.47 2.14
C HIS A 78 -1.61 1.62 2.09
N ARG A 79 -2.31 1.16 3.14
CA ARG A 79 -3.78 1.23 3.22
C ARG A 79 -4.28 2.66 3.26
N THR A 80 -3.69 3.51 4.08
CA THR A 80 -4.12 4.92 4.17
C THR A 80 -3.97 5.62 2.82
N LEU A 81 -2.85 5.39 2.12
CA LEU A 81 -2.60 6.02 0.83
C LEU A 81 -3.43 5.44 -0.33
N LEU A 82 -3.77 4.15 -0.28
CA LEU A 82 -4.47 3.46 -1.38
C LEU A 82 -6.00 3.38 -1.17
N LEU A 83 -6.46 3.25 0.07
CA LEU A 83 -7.87 3.05 0.45
C LEU A 83 -8.45 4.23 1.26
N GLY A 84 -7.61 5.15 1.74
CA GLY A 84 -8.01 6.30 2.54
C GLY A 84 -7.95 6.06 4.05
N SER A 85 -8.14 7.14 4.83
CA SER A 85 -7.99 7.19 6.28
C SER A 85 -8.93 6.27 7.07
N ASN A 86 -10.09 5.92 6.53
CA ASN A 86 -11.07 5.03 7.16
C ASN A 86 -10.69 3.55 7.10
N SER A 87 -9.61 3.21 6.38
CA SER A 87 -9.20 1.82 6.13
C SER A 87 -8.29 1.22 7.21
N ILE A 88 -7.92 2.02 8.22
CA ILE A 88 -6.95 1.67 9.27
C ILE A 88 -7.55 1.87 10.67
N PRO A 89 -7.12 1.08 11.66
CA PRO A 89 -7.54 1.27 13.05
C PRO A 89 -7.02 2.60 13.62
N PHE A 90 -7.77 3.15 14.59
CA PHE A 90 -7.45 4.43 15.22
C PHE A 90 -6.13 4.40 16.00
N ILE A 91 -5.75 3.24 16.56
CA ILE A 91 -4.48 2.98 17.25
C ILE A 91 -3.80 1.81 16.52
N GLY A 92 -2.59 2.04 16.02
CA GLY A 92 -1.94 1.29 14.94
C GLY A 92 -1.64 -0.20 15.17
N ILE A 93 -2.01 -0.79 16.32
CA ILE A 93 -1.77 -2.21 16.63
C ILE A 93 -3.04 -2.73 17.29
N TYR A 94 -3.90 -3.44 16.56
CA TYR A 94 -5.09 -4.03 17.18
C TYR A 94 -5.10 -5.57 17.17
N THR A 95 -4.53 -6.22 16.16
CA THR A 95 -4.33 -7.70 16.15
C THR A 95 -3.38 -8.08 15.01
N LEU A 96 -2.52 -9.08 15.22
CA LEU A 96 -1.84 -9.78 14.13
C LEU A 96 -2.88 -10.56 13.33
N SER A 97 -3.41 -9.98 12.24
CA SER A 97 -4.32 -10.68 11.36
C SER A 97 -3.56 -11.52 10.32
N LYS A 98 -4.30 -12.29 9.52
CA LYS A 98 -3.73 -13.06 8.40
C LYS A 98 -2.92 -12.18 7.45
N ARG A 99 -3.28 -10.91 7.31
CA ARG A 99 -2.58 -9.96 6.44
C ARG A 99 -1.19 -9.62 6.97
N GLU A 100 -1.05 -9.27 8.24
CA GLU A 100 0.24 -8.92 8.84
C GLU A 100 1.17 -10.14 8.81
N ILE A 101 0.64 -11.34 9.09
CA ILE A 101 1.39 -12.60 9.00
C ILE A 101 1.83 -12.85 7.56
N LYS A 102 0.95 -12.67 6.57
CA LYS A 102 1.29 -12.84 5.15
C LYS A 102 2.35 -11.83 4.72
N TYR A 103 2.22 -10.57 5.10
CA TYR A 103 3.21 -9.53 4.79
C TYR A 103 4.57 -9.89 5.40
N LEU A 104 4.60 -10.27 6.67
CA LEU A 104 5.81 -10.67 7.38
C LEU A 104 6.47 -11.90 6.71
N PHE A 105 5.69 -12.89 6.32
CA PHE A 105 6.22 -14.09 5.65
C PHE A 105 6.88 -13.75 4.30
N TYR A 106 6.24 -12.90 3.49
CA TYR A 106 6.84 -12.44 2.22
C TYR A 106 8.07 -11.56 2.45
N LEU A 107 8.07 -10.73 3.50
CA LEU A 107 9.22 -9.92 3.88
C LEU A 107 10.41 -10.80 4.28
N ILE A 108 10.19 -11.77 5.18
CA ILE A 108 11.22 -12.74 5.60
C ILE A 108 11.71 -13.56 4.40
N GLY A 109 10.80 -14.08 3.57
CA GLY A 109 11.15 -14.83 2.36
C GLY A 109 12.01 -14.01 1.40
N LEU A 110 11.69 -12.72 1.22
CA LEU A 110 12.50 -11.81 0.42
C LEU A 110 13.87 -11.56 1.05
N TYR A 111 13.97 -11.35 2.36
CA TYR A 111 15.26 -11.20 3.04
C TYR A 111 16.13 -12.46 2.94
N VAL A 112 15.57 -13.65 3.13
CA VAL A 112 16.29 -14.92 2.96
C VAL A 112 16.76 -15.08 1.51
N PHE A 113 15.92 -14.71 0.54
CA PHE A 113 16.29 -14.72 -0.88
C PHE A 113 17.45 -13.76 -1.18
N ILE A 114 17.42 -12.53 -0.64
CA ILE A 114 18.53 -11.57 -0.76
C ILE A 114 19.79 -12.14 -0.14
N LEU A 115 19.71 -12.65 1.10
CA LEU A 115 20.86 -13.21 1.82
C LEU A 115 21.50 -14.34 1.01
N PHE A 116 20.69 -15.25 0.47
CA PHE A 116 21.17 -16.34 -0.36
C PHE A 116 21.90 -15.84 -1.60
N ILE A 117 21.35 -14.81 -2.28
CA ILE A 117 21.98 -14.25 -3.48
C ILE A 117 23.23 -13.42 -3.12
N SER A 118 23.23 -12.67 -2.03
CA SER A 118 24.36 -11.83 -1.60
C SER A 118 25.57 -12.65 -1.14
N VAL A 119 25.39 -13.92 -0.81
CA VAL A 119 26.50 -14.85 -0.52
C VAL A 119 27.19 -15.33 -1.81
N LEU A 120 26.54 -15.31 -2.97
CA LEU A 120 27.15 -15.77 -4.23
C LEU A 120 28.44 -15.03 -4.61
N PRO A 121 28.52 -13.68 -4.55
CA PRO A 121 29.76 -12.96 -4.79
C PRO A 121 30.88 -13.35 -3.83
N MET A 122 30.54 -13.61 -2.56
CA MET A 122 31.52 -14.04 -1.56
C MET A 122 32.05 -15.43 -1.90
N LEU A 123 31.17 -16.38 -2.25
CA LEU A 123 31.58 -17.73 -2.65
C LEU A 123 32.44 -17.72 -3.91
N ILE A 124 32.04 -16.95 -4.93
CA ILE A 124 32.81 -16.76 -6.16
C ILE A 124 34.14 -16.09 -5.83
N GLY A 125 34.12 -15.04 -5.00
CA GLY A 125 35.30 -14.33 -4.53
C GLY A 125 36.32 -15.25 -3.87
N VAL A 126 35.89 -16.17 -3.00
CA VAL A 126 36.78 -17.17 -2.36
C VAL A 126 37.51 -18.05 -3.39
N PHE A 127 36.96 -18.28 -4.59
CA PHE A 127 37.64 -19.03 -5.64
C PHE A 127 38.66 -18.19 -6.44
N PHE A 128 38.51 -16.87 -6.48
CA PHE A 128 39.38 -15.96 -7.25
C PHE A 128 40.37 -15.19 -6.38
N VAL A 129 40.10 -15.06 -5.09
CA VAL A 129 40.88 -14.33 -4.10
C VAL A 129 41.68 -15.35 -3.31
N SER A 130 42.96 -15.46 -3.64
CA SER A 130 43.93 -16.33 -2.96
C SER A 130 44.53 -15.69 -1.71
N ASN A 131 44.51 -14.35 -1.60
CA ASN A 131 45.07 -13.58 -0.48
C ASN A 131 44.15 -12.41 -0.07
N GLU A 132 44.20 -11.98 1.20
CA GLU A 132 43.37 -10.90 1.74
C GLU A 132 43.49 -9.57 0.96
N GLU A 133 44.67 -9.27 0.40
CA GLU A 133 44.90 -8.07 -0.42
C GLU A 133 44.05 -8.03 -1.70
N GLU A 134 43.65 -9.19 -2.23
CA GLU A 134 42.82 -9.29 -3.44
C GLU A 134 41.34 -8.95 -3.16
N VAL A 135 40.88 -8.98 -1.90
CA VAL A 135 39.52 -8.55 -1.52
C VAL A 135 39.37 -7.03 -1.61
N GLU A 136 40.45 -6.29 -1.36
CA GLU A 136 40.44 -4.83 -1.50
C GLU A 136 40.66 -4.33 -2.93
N SER A 137 40.93 -5.26 -3.85
CA SER A 137 41.15 -4.96 -5.27
C SER A 137 39.99 -4.17 -5.87
N LEU A 138 40.32 -3.31 -6.83
CA LEU A 138 39.32 -2.50 -7.55
C LEU A 138 38.35 -3.40 -8.31
N GLU A 139 38.85 -4.52 -8.85
CA GLU A 139 38.09 -5.52 -9.59
C GLU A 139 37.00 -6.15 -8.71
N TYR A 140 37.34 -6.59 -7.50
CA TYR A 140 36.35 -7.17 -6.58
C TYR A 140 35.30 -6.14 -6.16
N LYS A 141 35.71 -4.90 -5.84
CA LYS A 141 34.80 -3.80 -5.50
C LYS A 141 33.83 -3.49 -6.64
N LEU A 142 34.31 -3.43 -7.88
CA LEU A 142 33.47 -3.23 -9.06
C LEU A 142 32.49 -4.38 -9.28
N PHE A 143 32.95 -5.62 -9.12
CA PHE A 143 32.09 -6.80 -9.21
C PHE A 143 30.99 -6.79 -8.15
N ALA A 144 31.34 -6.55 -6.89
CA ALA A 144 30.38 -6.43 -5.78
C ALA A 144 29.38 -5.30 -6.03
N PHE A 145 29.84 -4.14 -6.52
CA PHE A 145 28.97 -3.01 -6.86
C PHE A 145 27.95 -3.36 -7.95
N ILE A 146 28.39 -3.98 -9.06
CA ILE A 146 27.50 -4.41 -10.14
C ILE A 146 26.49 -5.43 -9.62
N PHE A 147 26.94 -6.37 -8.80
CA PHE A 147 26.08 -7.39 -8.24
C PHE A 147 25.02 -6.82 -7.28
N SER A 148 25.39 -5.87 -6.42
CA SER A 148 24.46 -5.11 -5.58
C SER A 148 23.41 -4.38 -6.42
N PHE A 149 23.80 -3.80 -7.56
CA PHE A 149 22.84 -3.15 -8.45
C PHE A 149 21.82 -4.14 -9.04
N ILE A 150 22.24 -5.36 -9.38
CA ILE A 150 21.33 -6.43 -9.82
C ILE A 150 20.37 -6.82 -8.70
N LEU A 151 20.85 -6.93 -7.47
CA LEU A 151 20.02 -7.21 -6.30
C LEU A 151 18.96 -6.12 -6.08
N TYR A 152 19.35 -4.85 -6.09
CA TYR A 152 18.42 -3.73 -5.96
C TYR A 152 17.39 -3.70 -7.10
N TYR A 153 17.81 -4.02 -8.32
CA TYR A 153 16.91 -4.14 -9.46
C TYR A 153 15.83 -5.22 -9.22
N LEU A 154 16.22 -6.41 -8.76
CA LEU A 154 15.27 -7.48 -8.45
C LEU A 154 14.31 -7.08 -7.32
N LEU A 155 14.84 -6.48 -6.26
CA LEU A 155 14.04 -6.02 -5.12
C LEU A 155 13.00 -4.99 -5.52
N ALA A 156 13.43 -3.99 -6.30
CA ALA A 156 12.53 -2.96 -6.76
C ALA A 156 11.39 -3.59 -7.58
N ARG A 157 11.65 -4.59 -8.42
CA ARG A 157 10.62 -5.26 -9.22
C ARG A 157 9.67 -6.15 -8.42
N PHE A 158 10.13 -6.76 -7.33
CA PHE A 158 9.28 -7.59 -6.46
C PHE A 158 8.55 -6.80 -5.36
N SER A 159 8.92 -5.54 -5.16
CA SER A 159 8.34 -4.68 -4.12
C SER A 159 6.83 -4.44 -4.27
N LEU A 160 6.24 -4.55 -5.47
CA LEU A 160 4.79 -4.36 -5.67
C LEU A 160 3.92 -5.34 -4.89
N ILE A 161 4.49 -6.47 -4.46
CA ILE A 161 3.78 -7.46 -3.65
C ILE A 161 3.34 -6.84 -2.31
N PHE A 162 4.16 -5.98 -1.71
CA PHE A 162 3.87 -5.40 -0.39
C PHE A 162 2.61 -4.52 -0.35
N PRO A 163 2.45 -3.49 -1.22
CA PRO A 163 1.20 -2.74 -1.27
C PRO A 163 0.01 -3.63 -1.64
N SER A 164 0.20 -4.63 -2.50
CA SER A 164 -0.87 -5.57 -2.89
C SER A 164 -1.38 -6.40 -1.69
N ILE A 165 -0.49 -6.90 -0.84
CA ILE A 165 -0.84 -7.63 0.38
C ILE A 165 -1.53 -6.69 1.37
N ALA A 166 -1.03 -5.46 1.52
CA ALA A 166 -1.58 -4.48 2.46
C ALA A 166 -3.05 -4.12 2.17
N ILE A 167 -3.46 -4.14 0.90
CA ILE A 167 -4.84 -3.86 0.47
C ILE A 167 -5.66 -5.13 0.18
N ASP A 168 -5.19 -6.30 0.62
CA ASP A 168 -5.89 -7.57 0.47
C ASP A 168 -6.12 -8.00 -1.00
N LYS A 169 -5.24 -7.55 -1.91
CA LYS A 169 -5.21 -7.89 -3.35
C LYS A 169 -3.87 -8.50 -3.73
N ALA A 170 -3.45 -9.51 -2.98
CA ALA A 170 -2.11 -10.05 -3.06
C ALA A 170 -1.77 -10.58 -4.46
N ILE A 171 -0.70 -10.05 -5.05
CA ILE A 171 -0.12 -10.53 -6.31
C ILE A 171 1.06 -11.48 -6.03
N SER A 172 1.32 -12.38 -6.95
CA SER A 172 2.50 -13.25 -6.95
C SER A 172 3.76 -12.54 -7.42
N PHE A 173 4.94 -13.13 -7.17
CA PHE A 173 6.22 -12.63 -7.69
C PHE A 173 6.25 -12.57 -9.22
N ASN A 174 5.62 -13.53 -9.90
CA ASN A 174 5.53 -13.56 -11.36
C ASN A 174 4.67 -12.40 -11.88
N GLU A 175 3.52 -12.14 -11.26
CA GLU A 175 2.68 -10.99 -11.61
C GLU A 175 3.39 -9.67 -11.34
N SER A 176 4.05 -9.52 -10.19
CA SER A 176 4.88 -8.34 -9.88
C SER A 176 5.95 -8.10 -10.94
N TRP A 177 6.60 -9.17 -11.41
CA TRP A 177 7.56 -9.10 -12.49
C TRP A 177 6.91 -8.62 -13.79
N GLU A 178 5.82 -9.23 -14.23
CA GLU A 178 5.17 -8.84 -15.49
C GLU A 178 4.60 -7.42 -15.43
N TYR A 179 3.96 -7.02 -14.34
CA TYR A 179 3.43 -5.66 -14.16
C TYR A 179 4.54 -4.60 -14.18
N THR A 180 5.72 -4.88 -13.62
CA THR A 180 6.84 -3.91 -13.63
C THR A 180 7.61 -3.86 -14.95
N LYS A 181 7.37 -4.76 -15.90
CA LYS A 181 8.17 -4.90 -17.12
C LYS A 181 8.26 -3.63 -17.97
N LYS A 182 7.17 -2.87 -18.07
CA LYS A 182 7.11 -1.59 -18.79
C LYS A 182 7.55 -0.38 -17.95
N TYR A 183 7.70 -0.54 -16.64
CA TYR A 183 7.92 0.54 -15.66
C TYR A 183 9.21 0.38 -14.86
N GLN A 184 10.17 -0.40 -15.34
CA GLN A 184 11.42 -0.72 -14.63
C GLN A 184 12.17 0.55 -14.17
N ILE A 185 12.28 1.55 -15.05
CA ILE A 185 12.96 2.82 -14.73
C ILE A 185 12.23 3.58 -13.61
N LEU A 186 10.91 3.62 -13.64
CA LEU A 186 10.11 4.29 -12.61
C LEU A 186 10.36 3.68 -11.23
N VAL A 187 10.34 2.34 -11.19
CA VAL A 187 10.51 1.53 -9.98
C VAL A 187 11.94 1.67 -9.44
N ILE A 188 12.97 1.65 -10.31
CA ILE A 188 14.37 1.86 -9.91
C ILE A 188 14.59 3.28 -9.36
N ILE A 189 14.10 4.32 -10.06
CA ILE A 189 14.29 5.69 -9.59
C ILE A 189 13.62 5.89 -8.23
N GLY A 190 12.37 5.42 -8.08
CA GLY A 190 11.59 5.61 -6.86
C GLY A 190 12.09 4.82 -5.65
N LEU A 191 12.62 3.61 -5.86
CA LEU A 191 12.90 2.68 -4.76
C LEU A 191 14.38 2.36 -4.56
N VAL A 192 15.26 2.76 -5.48
CA VAL A 192 16.70 2.52 -5.38
C VAL A 192 17.45 3.85 -5.35
N LEU A 193 17.29 4.66 -6.40
CA LEU A 193 18.08 5.90 -6.50
C LEU A 193 17.66 6.95 -5.46
N PHE A 194 16.36 7.04 -5.16
CA PHE A 194 15.88 7.99 -4.16
C PHE A 194 16.38 7.67 -2.73
N PRO A 195 16.21 6.44 -2.19
CA PRO A 195 16.77 6.08 -0.89
C PRO A 195 18.28 6.29 -0.81
N LEU A 196 19.04 5.82 -1.81
CA LEU A 196 20.50 6.00 -1.84
C LEU A 196 20.92 7.48 -1.77
N PHE A 197 20.16 8.37 -2.42
CA PHE A 197 20.40 9.80 -2.34
C PHE A 197 20.11 10.36 -0.93
N ILE A 198 19.06 9.86 -0.26
CA ILE A 198 18.75 10.27 1.11
C ILE A 198 19.81 9.74 2.09
N ASP A 199 20.17 8.46 2.00
CA ASP A 199 21.21 7.83 2.82
C ASP A 199 22.52 8.63 2.79
N GLN A 200 22.97 9.08 1.61
CA GLN A 200 24.15 9.93 1.45
C GLN A 200 24.03 11.28 2.16
N LEU A 201 22.83 11.87 2.22
CA LEU A 201 22.62 13.10 2.99
C LEU A 201 22.65 12.84 4.50
N LEU A 202 22.14 11.67 4.92
CA LEU A 202 22.05 11.28 6.33
C LEU A 202 23.39 10.83 6.92
N GLU A 203 24.35 10.39 6.11
CA GLU A 203 25.69 9.99 6.55
C GLU A 203 26.42 11.10 7.34
N THR A 204 26.06 12.37 7.10
CA THR A 204 26.62 13.52 7.82
C THR A 204 26.04 13.75 9.23
N ILE A 205 24.96 13.04 9.59
CA ILE A 205 24.25 13.21 10.85
C ILE A 205 24.78 12.18 11.86
N SER A 206 25.12 12.65 13.07
CA SER A 206 25.55 11.74 14.15
C SER A 206 24.48 10.68 14.47
N HIS A 207 24.88 9.43 14.65
CA HIS A 207 24.02 8.29 15.01
C HIS A 207 23.41 8.46 16.42
N ASN A 208 22.35 9.26 16.49
CA ASN A 208 21.61 9.55 17.70
C ASN A 208 20.10 9.32 17.46
N LEU A 209 19.27 9.67 18.45
CA LEU A 209 17.81 9.55 18.32
C LEU A 209 17.23 10.33 17.11
N ILE A 210 17.88 11.42 16.68
CA ILE A 210 17.47 12.19 15.49
C ILE A 210 17.72 11.36 14.23
N TYR A 211 18.87 10.70 14.13
CA TYR A 211 19.15 9.79 13.01
C TYR A 211 18.07 8.70 12.90
N SER A 212 17.75 8.01 14.01
CA SER A 212 16.68 7.00 14.03
C SER A 212 15.33 7.58 13.62
N PHE A 213 14.98 8.78 14.11
CA PHE A 213 13.73 9.44 13.72
C PHE A 213 13.67 9.76 12.23
N VAL A 214 14.74 10.33 11.67
CA VAL A 214 14.82 10.68 10.25
C VAL A 214 14.74 9.43 9.36
N TYR A 215 15.37 8.32 9.78
CA TYR A 215 15.27 7.03 9.10
C TYR A 215 13.82 6.53 8.96
N PHE A 216 12.98 6.73 9.99
CA PHE A 216 11.57 6.36 9.89
C PHE A 216 10.75 7.34 9.04
N ILE A 217 11.11 8.63 9.02
CA ILE A 217 10.51 9.58 8.07
C ILE A 217 10.82 9.15 6.64
N GLU A 218 12.07 8.83 6.34
CA GLU A 218 12.48 8.29 5.05
C GLU A 218 11.69 7.03 4.69
N SER A 219 11.58 6.07 5.61
CA SER A 219 10.80 4.84 5.41
C SER A 219 9.34 5.15 5.02
N ILE A 220 8.70 6.14 5.65
CA ILE A 220 7.33 6.57 5.30
C ILE A 220 7.28 7.06 3.84
N PHE A 221 8.27 7.85 3.42
CA PHE A 221 8.36 8.30 2.03
C PHE A 221 8.57 7.15 1.05
N ILE A 222 9.47 6.21 1.34
CA ILE A 222 9.74 5.05 0.48
C ILE A 222 8.50 4.18 0.32
N ILE A 223 7.85 3.82 1.43
CA ILE A 223 6.62 3.03 1.44
C ILE A 223 5.50 3.78 0.71
N GLY A 224 5.44 5.10 0.87
CA GLY A 224 4.49 5.96 0.17
C GLY A 224 4.70 6.00 -1.34
N ILE A 225 5.93 6.17 -1.80
CA ILE A 225 6.31 6.12 -3.22
C ILE A 225 5.95 4.76 -3.79
N LEU A 226 6.31 3.67 -3.10
CA LEU A 226 5.96 2.31 -3.49
C LEU A 226 4.45 2.13 -3.66
N SER A 227 3.64 2.66 -2.73
CA SER A 227 2.18 2.64 -2.82
C SER A 227 1.67 3.31 -4.09
N LEU A 228 2.21 4.49 -4.43
CA LEU A 228 1.76 5.23 -5.61
C LEU A 228 2.24 4.64 -6.92
N ILE A 229 3.45 4.08 -6.94
CA ILE A 229 3.96 3.31 -8.08
C ILE A 229 3.05 2.10 -8.31
N TYR A 230 2.68 1.39 -7.26
CA TYR A 230 1.71 0.30 -7.34
C TYR A 230 0.36 0.74 -7.91
N GLU A 231 -0.23 1.81 -7.35
CA GLU A 231 -1.50 2.36 -7.83
C GLU A 231 -1.43 2.68 -9.33
N TYR A 232 -0.36 3.34 -9.76
CA TYR A 232 -0.15 3.76 -11.15
C TYR A 232 0.10 2.58 -12.11
N ILE A 233 0.91 1.61 -11.70
CA ILE A 233 1.20 0.44 -12.54
C ILE A 233 -0.07 -0.38 -12.70
N ILE A 234 -0.73 -0.75 -11.59
CA ILE A 234 -1.93 -1.59 -11.64
C ILE A 234 -3.06 -0.92 -12.42
N SER A 235 -3.24 0.40 -12.31
CA SER A 235 -4.26 1.12 -13.09
C SER A 235 -4.01 1.10 -14.60
N ASN A 236 -2.76 0.85 -15.02
CA ASN A 236 -2.33 0.95 -16.41
C ASN A 236 -1.91 -0.41 -17.02
N THR A 237 -1.72 -1.45 -16.21
CA THR A 237 -1.36 -2.80 -16.69
C THR A 237 -2.49 -3.79 -16.62
N VAL A 238 -3.33 -3.71 -15.59
CA VAL A 238 -4.45 -4.63 -15.43
C VAL A 238 -5.61 -4.06 -16.22
N ASN A 239 -5.87 -4.60 -17.41
CA ASN A 239 -7.16 -4.43 -18.06
C ASN A 239 -8.21 -4.95 -17.08
N PHE A 240 -9.06 -4.05 -16.57
CA PHE A 240 -10.10 -4.43 -15.61
C PHE A 240 -11.12 -5.42 -16.21
N GLU A 241 -11.08 -5.63 -17.53
CA GLU A 241 -11.85 -6.65 -18.25
C GLU A 241 -11.41 -8.09 -17.90
N ASP A 242 -10.14 -8.32 -17.53
CA ASP A 242 -9.61 -9.67 -17.26
C ASP A 242 -9.77 -10.13 -15.79
N ARG A 243 -10.37 -9.32 -14.90
CA ARG A 243 -10.66 -9.76 -13.53
C ARG A 243 -11.90 -10.64 -13.52
N GLU A 244 -11.99 -11.59 -12.61
CA GLU A 244 -13.30 -12.17 -12.28
C GLU A 244 -14.25 -11.05 -11.84
N LEU A 245 -15.53 -11.15 -12.20
CA LEU A 245 -16.55 -10.20 -11.80
C LEU A 245 -16.63 -10.19 -10.27
N GLU A 246 -16.43 -9.03 -9.63
CA GLU A 246 -16.59 -8.97 -8.17
C GLU A 246 -18.08 -9.22 -7.85
N GLU A 247 -18.35 -10.18 -6.99
CA GLU A 247 -19.69 -10.40 -6.44
C GLU A 247 -20.22 -9.12 -5.79
N ILE A 248 -21.53 -8.94 -5.85
CA ILE A 248 -22.19 -7.76 -5.29
C ILE A 248 -22.02 -7.77 -3.77
N LYS A 249 -21.35 -6.74 -3.24
CA LYS A 249 -21.13 -6.63 -1.80
C LYS A 249 -22.16 -5.71 -1.19
N ILE A 250 -22.85 -6.25 -0.19
CA ILE A 250 -23.79 -5.52 0.65
C ILE A 250 -23.12 -5.28 1.99
N ILE A 251 -23.06 -4.02 2.41
CA ILE A 251 -22.45 -3.63 3.69
C ILE A 251 -23.46 -2.79 4.48
N GLU A 252 -23.75 -3.22 5.70
CA GLU A 252 -24.72 -2.58 6.59
C GLU A 252 -24.02 -2.05 7.86
N TYR A 253 -24.23 -0.76 8.16
CA TYR A 253 -23.65 -0.08 9.32
C TYR A 253 -24.69 0.82 9.99
N GLU A 254 -25.19 0.41 11.16
CA GLU A 254 -26.17 1.16 11.97
C GLU A 254 -27.46 1.54 11.21
N LYS A 255 -27.45 2.70 10.55
CA LYS A 255 -28.54 3.27 9.76
C LYS A 255 -28.16 3.49 8.29
N MET A 256 -26.98 3.02 7.90
CA MET A 256 -26.43 3.14 6.56
C MET A 256 -26.39 1.77 5.90
N PHE A 257 -26.83 1.73 4.66
CA PHE A 257 -26.76 0.56 3.80
C PHE A 257 -25.99 0.94 2.53
N LYS A 258 -24.96 0.16 2.19
CA LYS A 258 -24.10 0.40 1.04
C LYS A 258 -24.01 -0.85 0.17
N VAL A 259 -24.40 -0.71 -1.10
CA VAL A 259 -24.23 -1.73 -2.13
C VAL A 259 -23.09 -1.34 -3.04
N LYS A 260 -22.20 -2.28 -3.33
CA LYS A 260 -21.14 -2.13 -4.32
C LYS A 260 -21.39 -3.09 -5.47
N ILE A 261 -21.56 -2.55 -6.67
CA ILE A 261 -21.84 -3.30 -7.91
C ILE A 261 -20.71 -3.05 -8.89
N ASP A 262 -20.15 -4.09 -9.48
CA ASP A 262 -19.15 -3.97 -10.56
C ASP A 262 -19.80 -3.40 -11.83
N ASN A 263 -19.20 -2.37 -12.43
CA ASN A 263 -19.80 -1.72 -13.60
C ASN A 263 -19.76 -2.57 -14.88
N ARG A 264 -19.10 -3.74 -14.83
CA ARG A 264 -19.06 -4.72 -15.92
C ARG A 264 -20.32 -5.57 -16.03
N TYR A 265 -21.25 -5.50 -15.08
CA TYR A 265 -22.51 -6.25 -15.11
C TYR A 265 -23.53 -5.76 -16.18
N GLU A 266 -23.09 -5.06 -17.22
CA GLU A 266 -23.93 -4.45 -18.28
C GLU A 266 -25.07 -3.55 -17.75
N ILE A 267 -24.99 -3.13 -16.49
CA ILE A 267 -25.94 -2.22 -15.85
C ILE A 267 -25.48 -0.78 -16.10
N SER A 268 -26.36 0.07 -16.62
CA SER A 268 -26.07 1.48 -16.81
C SER A 268 -26.37 2.29 -15.55
N PHE A 269 -25.69 3.44 -15.40
CA PHE A 269 -25.96 4.38 -14.31
C PHE A 269 -27.40 4.88 -14.32
N GLU A 270 -27.94 5.20 -15.51
CA GLU A 270 -29.32 5.64 -15.68
C GLU A 270 -30.32 4.56 -15.26
N LEU A 271 -30.06 3.29 -15.59
CA LEU A 271 -30.93 2.19 -15.18
C LEU A 271 -30.97 2.03 -13.65
N LEU A 272 -29.81 2.13 -12.99
CA LEU A 272 -29.75 2.11 -11.51
C LEU A 272 -30.47 3.30 -10.90
N LYS A 273 -30.25 4.49 -11.46
CA LYS A 273 -30.89 5.73 -11.02
C LYS A 273 -32.42 5.60 -11.13
N ASP A 274 -32.93 5.15 -12.26
CA ASP A 274 -34.38 5.02 -12.52
C ASP A 274 -35.02 3.99 -11.58
N GLU A 275 -34.39 2.82 -11.42
CA GLU A 275 -34.92 1.76 -10.56
C GLU A 275 -34.97 2.19 -9.10
N ILE A 276 -33.89 2.78 -8.60
CA ILE A 276 -33.85 3.31 -7.23
C ILE A 276 -34.82 4.48 -7.06
N ASN A 277 -34.92 5.38 -8.04
CA ASN A 277 -35.88 6.49 -7.98
C ASN A 277 -37.33 5.99 -7.90
N ASN A 278 -37.69 4.98 -8.69
CA ASN A 278 -39.03 4.40 -8.69
C ASN A 278 -39.39 3.79 -7.32
N GLN A 279 -38.44 3.09 -6.69
CA GLN A 279 -38.64 2.51 -5.36
C GLN A 279 -38.88 3.59 -4.30
N TYR A 280 -38.03 4.63 -4.25
CA TYR A 280 -38.05 5.59 -3.15
C TYR A 280 -38.99 6.78 -3.35
N THR A 281 -39.45 7.05 -4.58
CA THR A 281 -40.50 8.06 -4.83
C THR A 281 -41.79 7.71 -4.09
N SER A 282 -42.13 6.41 -4.00
CA SER A 282 -43.28 5.92 -3.22
C SER A 282 -43.17 6.20 -1.72
N LEU A 283 -41.95 6.42 -1.21
CA LEU A 283 -41.61 6.71 0.18
C LEU A 283 -41.38 8.21 0.44
N SER A 284 -41.81 9.07 -0.48
CA SER A 284 -41.69 10.53 -0.42
C SER A 284 -40.26 11.08 -0.51
N TYR A 285 -39.35 10.35 -1.16
CA TYR A 285 -38.03 10.87 -1.55
C TYR A 285 -38.11 11.53 -2.93
N THR A 286 -38.48 12.81 -2.96
CA THR A 286 -38.68 13.53 -4.23
C THR A 286 -37.72 14.72 -4.41
N LYS A 287 -36.95 15.08 -3.38
CA LYS A 287 -36.04 16.22 -3.43
C LYS A 287 -34.69 15.81 -3.99
N ASN A 288 -34.45 16.07 -5.28
CA ASN A 288 -33.14 15.96 -5.91
C ASN A 288 -32.17 16.96 -5.26
N VAL A 289 -31.06 16.45 -4.73
CA VAL A 289 -29.98 17.25 -4.13
C VAL A 289 -28.78 17.33 -5.07
N VAL A 290 -28.49 16.24 -5.76
CA VAL A 290 -27.41 16.13 -6.74
C VAL A 290 -27.94 15.35 -7.93
N ASP A 291 -27.74 15.87 -9.14
CA ASP A 291 -28.02 15.15 -10.38
C ASP A 291 -26.95 15.53 -11.41
N ASN A 292 -25.97 14.65 -11.58
CA ASN A 292 -24.92 14.78 -12.57
C ASN A 292 -24.53 13.39 -13.12
N ASP A 293 -23.71 13.37 -14.17
CA ASP A 293 -23.39 12.17 -14.95
C ASP A 293 -22.82 10.98 -14.15
N ASN A 294 -22.30 11.23 -12.95
CA ASN A 294 -21.66 10.20 -12.12
C ASN A 294 -22.21 10.13 -10.69
N THR A 295 -23.16 10.99 -10.32
CA THR A 295 -23.68 11.07 -8.96
C THR A 295 -25.09 11.60 -8.98
N TRP A 296 -25.98 10.84 -8.37
CA TRP A 296 -27.37 11.20 -8.20
C TRP A 296 -27.78 10.97 -6.75
N MET A 297 -28.55 11.88 -6.17
CA MET A 297 -28.99 11.82 -4.78
C MET A 297 -30.37 12.45 -4.59
N ILE A 298 -31.25 11.71 -3.92
CA ILE A 298 -32.57 12.17 -3.46
C ILE A 298 -32.67 12.15 -1.94
N LYS A 299 -33.44 13.09 -1.40
CA LYS A 299 -33.79 13.19 0.02
C LYS A 299 -35.29 13.15 0.24
N LYS A 300 -35.68 12.72 1.44
CA LYS A 300 -37.07 12.78 1.90
C LYS A 300 -37.50 14.24 2.11
N SER A 301 -38.69 14.59 1.63
CA SER A 301 -39.17 15.98 1.60
C SER A 301 -39.42 16.60 2.98
N ASP A 302 -39.79 15.78 3.98
CA ASP A 302 -40.31 16.29 5.26
C ASP A 302 -39.24 16.42 6.37
N ASP A 303 -38.20 15.59 6.37
CA ASP A 303 -37.21 15.50 7.47
C ASP A 303 -35.77 15.80 7.01
N GLY A 304 -35.44 15.62 5.73
CA GLY A 304 -34.13 15.96 5.14
C GLY A 304 -32.90 15.18 5.68
N ASN A 305 -33.10 14.37 6.73
CA ASN A 305 -32.08 13.58 7.42
C ASN A 305 -31.89 12.17 6.86
N SER A 306 -32.68 11.77 5.88
CA SER A 306 -32.52 10.52 5.14
C SER A 306 -32.26 10.80 3.67
N TYR A 307 -31.44 9.95 3.04
CA TYR A 307 -31.09 10.08 1.64
C TYR A 307 -30.86 8.72 0.99
N VAL A 308 -30.97 8.73 -0.33
CA VAL A 308 -30.54 7.65 -1.21
C VAL A 308 -29.67 8.27 -2.29
N SER A 309 -28.51 7.69 -2.54
CA SER A 309 -27.63 8.12 -3.61
C SER A 309 -27.08 6.96 -4.42
N VAL A 310 -26.92 7.21 -5.71
CA VAL A 310 -26.21 6.34 -6.64
C VAL A 310 -24.97 7.10 -7.12
N ASN A 311 -23.80 6.50 -6.97
CA ASN A 311 -22.52 7.08 -7.38
C ASN A 311 -21.80 6.11 -8.31
N LYS A 312 -21.28 6.62 -9.42
CA LYS A 312 -20.46 5.90 -10.37
C LYS A 312 -19.01 6.34 -10.24
N ASP A 313 -18.13 5.39 -9.93
CA ASP A 313 -16.70 5.58 -10.12
C ASP A 313 -16.22 4.91 -11.43
N LYS A 314 -14.90 4.80 -11.63
CA LYS A 314 -14.34 4.18 -12.84
C LYS A 314 -14.69 2.70 -13.01
N HIS A 315 -15.06 2.00 -11.94
CA HIS A 315 -15.14 0.53 -11.88
C HIS A 315 -16.41 0.01 -11.21
N TYR A 316 -17.11 0.84 -10.44
CA TYR A 316 -18.23 0.42 -9.61
C TYR A 316 -19.36 1.44 -9.64
N PHE A 317 -20.55 0.91 -9.34
CA PHE A 317 -21.66 1.68 -8.84
C PHE A 317 -21.78 1.47 -7.34
N TYR A 318 -22.02 2.55 -6.61
CA TYR A 318 -22.34 2.52 -5.19
C TYR A 318 -23.76 3.01 -5.00
N ILE A 319 -24.56 2.22 -4.30
CA ILE A 319 -25.86 2.64 -3.80
C ILE A 319 -25.68 2.86 -2.31
N GLU A 320 -25.86 4.10 -1.85
CA GLU A 320 -25.77 4.48 -0.44
C GLU A 320 -27.11 4.97 0.05
N ILE A 321 -27.56 4.39 1.15
CA ILE A 321 -28.90 4.58 1.70
C ILE A 321 -28.73 4.87 3.18
N PHE A 322 -29.32 5.96 3.64
CA PHE A 322 -29.16 6.40 5.03
C PHE A 322 -30.50 6.69 5.68
N ASN A 323 -30.71 6.10 6.85
CA ASN A 323 -31.86 6.28 7.73
C ASN A 323 -33.20 5.99 7.02
N THR A 324 -33.25 4.92 6.24
CA THR A 324 -34.44 4.49 5.48
C THR A 324 -34.43 2.98 5.22
N VAL A 325 -35.48 2.47 4.56
CA VAL A 325 -35.65 1.04 4.24
C VAL A 325 -34.58 0.58 3.24
N LYS A 326 -34.09 -0.66 3.39
CA LYS A 326 -33.17 -1.34 2.46
C LYS A 326 -33.78 -1.40 1.05
N PRO A 327 -32.99 -1.19 -0.03
CA PRO A 327 -33.54 -1.20 -1.38
C PRO A 327 -33.89 -2.64 -1.76
N ASN A 328 -34.93 -2.81 -2.57
CA ASN A 328 -35.14 -4.10 -3.21
C ASN A 328 -34.15 -4.23 -4.38
N LEU A 329 -33.27 -5.23 -4.30
CA LEU A 329 -32.26 -5.52 -5.31
C LEU A 329 -32.66 -6.66 -6.26
N ASP A 330 -33.92 -7.12 -6.22
CA ASP A 330 -34.42 -8.20 -7.08
C ASP A 330 -34.24 -7.91 -8.57
N PHE A 331 -34.21 -6.62 -8.97
CA PHE A 331 -33.92 -6.24 -10.34
C PHE A 331 -32.52 -6.66 -10.82
N LEU A 332 -31.59 -6.92 -9.90
CA LEU A 332 -30.25 -7.45 -10.20
C LEU A 332 -30.31 -8.94 -10.60
N ASN A 333 -31.34 -9.68 -10.17
CA ASN A 333 -31.56 -11.06 -10.61
C ASN A 333 -31.81 -11.15 -12.13
N ASN A 334 -32.35 -10.08 -12.74
CA ASN A 334 -32.53 -10.00 -14.20
C ASN A 334 -31.19 -10.01 -14.96
N PHE A 335 -30.07 -9.79 -14.26
CA PHE A 335 -28.71 -9.81 -14.79
C PHE A 335 -27.93 -11.07 -14.36
N ASN A 336 -28.63 -12.12 -13.89
CA ASN A 336 -28.04 -13.33 -13.30
C ASN A 336 -27.15 -13.04 -12.07
N LEU A 337 -27.45 -11.98 -11.33
CA LEU A 337 -26.71 -11.60 -10.14
C LEU A 337 -27.50 -12.02 -8.94
N ASN A 338 -27.01 -13.03 -8.23
CA ASN A 338 -27.57 -13.40 -6.93
C ASN A 338 -26.79 -12.63 -5.87
N PRO A 339 -27.37 -11.62 -5.21
CA PRO A 339 -26.75 -11.06 -4.03
C PRO A 339 -26.81 -12.15 -2.95
N ASP A 340 -25.69 -12.80 -2.63
CA ASP A 340 -25.63 -13.64 -1.44
C ASP A 340 -25.90 -12.73 -0.22
N ILE A 341 -27.06 -12.94 0.41
CA ILE A 341 -27.59 -12.13 1.53
C ILE A 341 -26.91 -12.54 2.83
#